data_AF-A0A7C3HFN1-F1
#
_entry.id   AF-A0A7C3HFN1-F1
#
_cell.length_a   1.000
_cell.length_b   1.000
_cell.length_c   1.000
_cell.angle_alpha   90.00
_cell.angle_beta   90.00
_cell.angle_gamma   90.00
#
_symmetry.space_group_name_H-M   'P 1'
#
loop_
_entity.id
_entity.type
_entity.pdbx_description
1 polymer ?
#
loop_
_entity_poly.entity_id
_entity_poly.type
_entity_poly.pdbx_seq_one_letter_code
_entity_poly.pdbx_strand_id
1 'polypeptide(L)'
;MEIVGLRGAPQETLRALKEALKGIDFPEAVVTYITDWQDQRARARFAVFVRQGKHLVLSRDAFGPRFGLEGDVALKELTLWFIERGVTEFREAVIPPSEYAALFELEAEEAQKLIVASSNPTDPALYVKREFTSRM
;
A
#
# COMPACT_ATOMS: atom_id res chain seq x y z
N MET A 1 -2.29 -8.12 13.48
CA MET A 1 -1.80 -7.36 12.31
C MET A 1 -0.58 -6.59 12.77
N GLU A 2 0.51 -6.65 12.02
CA GLU A 2 1.73 -5.90 12.30
C GLU A 2 1.69 -4.57 11.54
N ILE A 3 1.95 -3.45 12.21
CA ILE A 3 2.04 -2.13 11.56
C ILE A 3 3.51 -1.73 11.47
N VAL A 4 4.00 -1.44 10.26
CA VAL A 4 5.43 -1.21 9.98
C VAL A 4 5.72 0.11 9.27
N GLY A 5 6.97 0.56 9.41
CA GLY A 5 7.46 1.78 8.78
C GLY A 5 7.03 3.07 9.47
N LEU A 6 7.33 4.19 8.84
CA LEU A 6 7.18 5.53 9.39
C LEU A 6 6.48 6.44 8.36
N ARG A 7 5.48 7.19 8.82
CA ARG A 7 4.72 8.12 7.98
C ARG A 7 5.67 9.09 7.27
N GLY A 8 5.52 9.22 5.96
CA GLY A 8 6.33 10.13 5.16
C GLY A 8 7.82 9.77 5.03
N ALA A 9 8.22 8.53 5.38
CA ALA A 9 9.56 8.01 5.14
C ALA A 9 9.48 6.83 4.14
N PRO A 10 9.43 7.09 2.82
CA PRO A 10 9.12 6.07 1.82
C PRO A 10 10.12 4.90 1.80
N GLN A 11 11.43 5.21 1.80
CA GLN A 11 12.50 4.21 1.70
C GLN A 11 12.70 3.41 2.99
N GLU A 12 12.45 4.02 4.14
CA GLU A 12 12.47 3.31 5.42
C GLU A 12 11.27 2.37 5.55
N THR A 13 10.08 2.86 5.20
CA THR A 13 8.85 2.06 5.19
C THR A 13 8.93 0.91 4.20
N LEU A 14 9.55 1.12 3.03
CA LEU A 14 9.80 0.06 2.05
C LEU A 14 10.67 -1.06 2.63
N ARG A 15 11.78 -0.72 3.30
CA ARG A 15 12.67 -1.70 3.92
C ARG A 15 11.97 -2.45 5.05
N ALA A 16 11.26 -1.74 5.93
CA ALA A 16 10.51 -2.34 7.03
C ALA A 16 9.42 -3.30 6.52
N LEU A 17 8.70 -2.91 5.46
CA LEU A 17 7.69 -3.76 4.84
C LEU A 17 8.30 -5.01 4.20
N LYS A 18 9.40 -4.88 3.43
CA LYS A 18 10.10 -6.04 2.85
C LYS A 18 10.60 -7.01 3.93
N GLU A 19 11.06 -6.49 5.07
CA GLU A 19 11.51 -7.29 6.21
C GLU A 19 10.34 -8.06 6.86
N ALA A 20 9.23 -7.39 7.14
CA ALA A 20 8.06 -8.00 7.76
C ALA A 20 7.38 -9.05 6.87
N LEU A 21 7.58 -8.97 5.55
CA LEU A 21 7.07 -9.94 4.57
C LEU A 21 8.04 -11.10 4.29
N LYS A 22 9.13 -11.25 5.05
CA LYS A 22 10.00 -12.42 4.90
C LYS A 22 9.27 -13.70 5.26
N GLY A 23 9.37 -14.70 4.40
CA GLY A 23 8.83 -16.04 4.64
C GLY A 23 7.34 -16.22 4.29
N ILE A 24 6.67 -15.21 3.74
CA ILE A 24 5.31 -15.37 3.20
C ILE A 24 5.33 -16.01 1.81
N ASP A 25 4.23 -16.66 1.44
CA ASP A 25 3.98 -17.16 0.08
C ASP A 25 3.31 -16.07 -0.77
N PHE A 26 4.10 -15.39 -1.60
CA PHE A 26 3.66 -14.23 -2.40
C PHE A 26 2.59 -14.57 -3.45
N PRO A 27 2.65 -15.69 -4.18
CA PRO A 27 1.56 -16.16 -5.04
C PRO A 27 0.18 -16.24 -4.37
N GLU A 28 0.12 -16.53 -3.06
CA GLU A 28 -1.12 -16.58 -2.29
C GLU A 28 -1.46 -15.25 -1.57
N ALA A 29 -0.59 -14.24 -1.69
CA ALA A 29 -0.76 -12.97 -1.01
C ALA A 29 -1.73 -12.04 -1.79
N VAL A 30 -2.53 -11.30 -1.03
CA VAL A 30 -3.36 -10.21 -1.52
C VAL A 30 -2.71 -8.89 -1.11
N VAL A 31 -2.37 -8.05 -2.08
CA VAL A 31 -1.78 -6.73 -1.86
C VAL A 31 -2.84 -5.67 -2.09
N THR A 32 -3.11 -4.85 -1.07
CA THR A 32 -4.08 -3.75 -1.14
C THR A 32 -3.39 -2.41 -0.94
N TYR A 33 -3.44 -1.54 -1.96
CA TYR A 33 -3.01 -0.15 -1.86
C TYR A 33 -4.12 0.69 -1.24
N ILE A 34 -3.81 1.44 -0.19
CA ILE A 34 -4.81 2.21 0.57
C ILE A 34 -4.55 3.69 0.37
N THR A 35 -5.50 4.38 -0.28
CA THR A 35 -5.45 5.82 -0.57
C THR A 35 -6.62 6.55 0.07
N ASP A 36 -6.50 7.86 0.25
CA ASP A 36 -7.56 8.72 0.77
C ASP A 36 -8.40 9.41 -0.32
N TRP A 37 -7.94 9.40 -1.57
CA TRP A 37 -8.62 10.04 -2.71
C TRP A 37 -8.54 9.18 -3.97
N GLN A 38 -9.67 9.02 -4.67
CA GLN A 38 -9.74 8.31 -5.95
C GLN A 38 -9.35 9.21 -7.14
N ASP A 39 -9.79 10.47 -7.16
CA ASP A 39 -9.67 11.36 -8.33
C ASP A 39 -8.41 12.27 -8.33
N GLN A 40 -7.62 12.26 -7.25
CA GLN A 40 -6.41 13.10 -7.12
C GLN A 40 -5.13 12.27 -7.02
N ARG A 41 -4.90 11.39 -7.98
CA ARG A 41 -3.73 10.49 -8.00
C ARG A 41 -2.40 11.23 -7.91
N ALA A 42 -2.28 12.41 -8.55
CA ALA A 42 -1.08 13.25 -8.48
C ALA A 42 -0.75 13.80 -7.07
N ARG A 43 -1.67 13.69 -6.11
CA ARG A 43 -1.47 14.09 -4.71
C ARG A 43 -1.78 12.96 -3.74
N ALA A 44 -1.99 11.75 -4.25
CA ALA A 44 -2.35 10.60 -3.44
C ALA A 44 -1.20 10.20 -2.51
N ARG A 45 -1.57 9.70 -1.34
CA ARG A 45 -0.69 8.97 -0.43
C ARG A 45 -1.18 7.55 -0.35
N PHE A 46 -0.23 6.63 -0.21
CA PHE A 46 -0.52 5.22 -0.12
C PHE A 46 0.10 4.62 1.14
N ALA A 47 -0.73 3.85 1.84
CA ALA A 47 -0.30 2.77 2.72
C ALA A 47 -0.51 1.45 1.96
N VAL A 48 0.16 0.38 2.38
CA VAL A 48 0.03 -0.93 1.77
C VAL A 48 -0.32 -1.97 2.82
N PHE A 49 -1.39 -2.71 2.56
CA PHE A 49 -1.79 -3.85 3.35
C PHE A 49 -1.53 -5.13 2.58
N VAL A 50 -0.84 -6.08 3.21
CA VAL A 50 -0.57 -7.40 2.64
C VAL A 50 -1.19 -8.46 3.54
N ARG A 51 -1.98 -9.34 2.93
CA ARG A 51 -2.61 -10.47 3.60
C ARG A 51 -2.22 -11.77 2.92
N GLN A 52 -1.64 -12.69 3.68
CA GLN A 52 -1.39 -14.07 3.28
C GLN A 52 -1.79 -14.99 4.45
N GLY A 53 -2.87 -15.76 4.29
CA GLY A 53 -3.42 -16.56 5.39
C GLY A 53 -3.66 -15.74 6.67
N LYS A 54 -2.88 -16.02 7.72
CA LYS A 54 -2.91 -15.30 9.02
C LYS A 54 -1.85 -14.19 9.14
N HIS A 55 -0.92 -14.07 8.19
CA HIS A 55 0.04 -12.98 8.14
C HIS A 55 -0.65 -11.73 7.58
N LEU A 56 -0.75 -10.70 8.42
CA LEU A 56 -1.38 -9.42 8.13
C LEU A 56 -0.39 -8.32 8.44
N VAL A 57 0.09 -7.63 7.41
CA VAL A 57 1.05 -6.52 7.55
C VAL A 57 0.46 -5.26 6.94
N LEU A 58 0.49 -4.16 7.68
CA LEU A 58 0.05 -2.84 7.24
C LEU A 58 1.22 -1.86 7.33
N SER A 59 1.61 -1.26 6.22
CA SER A 59 2.58 -0.15 6.24
C SER A 59 1.93 1.14 6.73
N ARG A 60 2.69 2.06 7.31
CA ARG A 60 2.28 3.47 7.43
C ARG A 60 2.10 4.11 6.05
N ASP A 61 1.42 5.25 6.00
CA ASP A 61 1.23 6.05 4.80
C ASP A 61 2.50 6.81 4.44
N ALA A 62 3.29 6.21 3.56
CA ALA A 62 4.62 6.70 3.19
C ALA A 62 4.90 6.67 1.68
N PHE A 63 3.98 6.14 0.87
CA PHE A 63 4.19 5.94 -0.57
C PHE A 63 3.37 6.92 -1.41
N GLY A 64 3.80 7.14 -2.65
CA GLY A 64 3.10 7.96 -3.65
C GLY A 64 3.48 9.44 -3.70
N PRO A 65 2.86 10.20 -4.61
CA PRO A 65 3.35 11.51 -5.06
C PRO A 65 3.22 12.60 -4.02
N ARG A 66 2.39 12.39 -2.98
CA ARG A 66 2.33 13.30 -1.83
C ARG A 66 3.69 13.47 -1.14
N PHE A 67 4.56 12.47 -1.21
CA PHE A 67 5.90 12.49 -0.61
C PHE A 67 7.00 12.80 -1.64
N GLY A 68 6.64 13.41 -2.77
CA GLY A 68 7.55 13.78 -3.84
C GLY A 68 8.13 12.57 -4.58
N LEU A 69 9.24 12.81 -5.29
CA LEU A 69 9.87 11.80 -6.15
C LEU A 69 10.25 10.53 -5.39
N GLU A 70 10.68 10.64 -4.13
CA GLU A 70 11.03 9.48 -3.31
C GLU A 70 9.83 8.58 -3.01
N GLY A 71 8.66 9.18 -2.74
CA GLY A 71 7.40 8.46 -2.54
C GLY A 71 6.96 7.71 -3.80
N ASP A 72 7.11 8.34 -4.96
CA ASP A 72 6.78 7.76 -6.27
C ASP A 72 7.71 6.60 -6.63
N VAL A 73 9.01 6.79 -6.46
CA VAL A 73 10.02 5.75 -6.71
C VAL A 73 9.81 4.58 -5.77
N ALA A 74 9.55 4.83 -4.48
CA ALA A 74 9.31 3.77 -3.51
C ALA A 74 8.03 2.99 -3.80
N LEU A 75 6.95 3.66 -4.21
CA LEU A 75 5.71 3.00 -4.63
C LEU A 75 5.95 2.09 -5.83
N LYS A 76 6.61 2.62 -6.86
CA LYS A 76 6.98 1.85 -8.06
C LYS A 76 7.85 0.65 -7.72
N GLU A 77 8.90 0.85 -6.92
CA GLU A 77 9.81 -0.22 -6.51
C GLU A 77 9.08 -1.31 -5.73
N LEU A 78 8.19 -0.92 -4.82
CA LEU A 78 7.37 -1.85 -4.05
C LEU A 78 6.45 -2.67 -4.96
N THR A 79 5.77 -2.02 -5.90
CA THR A 79 4.88 -2.72 -6.83
C THR A 79 5.63 -3.69 -7.71
N LEU A 80 6.78 -3.30 -8.27
CA LEU A 80 7.64 -4.20 -9.06
C LEU A 80 8.13 -5.39 -8.22
N TRP A 81 8.53 -5.14 -6.98
CA TRP A 81 8.99 -6.16 -6.05
C TRP A 81 7.92 -7.23 -5.73
N PHE A 82 6.64 -6.83 -5.64
CA PHE A 82 5.52 -7.76 -5.50
C PHE A 82 5.28 -8.58 -6.78
N ILE A 83 5.30 -7.92 -7.94
CA ILE A 83 5.13 -8.58 -9.25
C ILE A 83 6.23 -9.64 -9.46
N GLU A 84 7.49 -9.27 -9.20
CA GLU A 84 8.64 -10.17 -9.33
C GLU A 84 8.55 -11.41 -8.42
N ARG A 85 7.82 -11.31 -7.30
CA ARG A 85 7.60 -12.41 -6.36
C ARG A 85 6.37 -13.24 -6.67
N GLY A 86 5.62 -12.89 -7.72
CA GLY A 86 4.48 -13.67 -8.20
C GLY A 86 3.16 -13.33 -7.53
N VAL A 87 3.03 -12.17 -6.87
CA VAL A 87 1.72 -11.69 -6.42
C VAL A 87 0.82 -11.53 -7.64
N THR A 88 -0.38 -12.10 -7.59
CA THR A 88 -1.39 -12.01 -8.67
C THR A 88 -2.59 -11.15 -8.29
N GLU A 89 -2.91 -11.04 -7.00
CA GLU A 89 -4.10 -10.37 -6.52
C GLU A 89 -3.76 -8.97 -5.95
N PHE A 90 -4.01 -7.94 -6.78
CA PHE A 90 -3.82 -6.53 -6.42
C PHE A 90 -5.17 -5.83 -6.26
N ARG A 91 -5.31 -5.07 -5.18
CA ARG A 91 -6.50 -4.28 -4.88
C ARG A 91 -6.16 -2.84 -4.50
N GLU A 92 -7.11 -1.94 -4.68
CA GLU A 92 -7.06 -0.56 -4.19
C GLU A 92 -8.24 -0.31 -3.26
N ALA A 93 -7.97 0.17 -2.06
CA ALA A 93 -8.98 0.62 -1.11
C ALA A 93 -8.94 2.14 -1.00
N VAL A 94 -10.09 2.78 -1.19
CA VAL A 94 -10.25 4.23 -1.02
C VAL A 94 -10.96 4.45 0.31
N ILE A 95 -10.26 5.02 1.29
CA ILE A 95 -10.78 5.26 2.63
C ILE A 95 -10.90 6.77 2.84
N PRO A 96 -12.05 7.31 3.28
CA PRO A 96 -12.23 8.74 3.49
C PRO A 96 -11.13 9.33 4.40
N PRO A 97 -10.66 10.56 4.16
CA PRO A 97 -9.58 11.17 4.96
C PRO A 97 -9.81 11.15 6.48
N SER A 98 -11.07 11.25 6.92
CA SER A 98 -11.48 11.18 8.33
C SER A 98 -11.21 9.81 8.97
N GLU A 99 -11.34 8.73 8.20
CA GLU A 99 -11.14 7.35 8.66
C GLU A 99 -9.69 6.88 8.41
N TYR A 100 -9.04 7.43 7.38
CA TYR A 100 -7.68 7.06 7.00
C TYR A 100 -6.66 7.26 8.13
N ALA A 101 -6.80 8.35 8.90
CA ALA A 101 -5.91 8.59 10.04
C ALA A 101 -6.13 7.58 11.17
N ALA A 102 -7.39 7.27 11.47
CA ALA A 102 -7.79 6.34 12.51
C ALA A 102 -7.47 4.88 12.17
N LEU A 103 -7.35 4.54 10.87
CA LEU A 103 -7.04 3.18 10.40
C LEU A 103 -5.86 2.54 11.14
N PHE A 104 -4.82 3.31 11.45
CA PHE A 104 -3.61 2.80 12.10
C PHE A 104 -3.71 2.68 13.62
N GLU A 105 -4.84 3.09 14.20
CA GLU A 105 -5.16 3.01 15.63
C GLU A 105 -6.28 2.00 15.90
N LEU A 106 -6.96 1.52 14.84
CA LEU A 106 -7.98 0.49 14.94
C LEU A 106 -7.39 -0.86 15.35
N GLU A 107 -8.24 -1.67 15.96
CA GLU A 107 -7.95 -3.08 16.18
C GLU A 107 -7.76 -3.83 14.86
N ALA A 108 -6.94 -4.87 14.89
CA ALA A 108 -6.51 -5.57 13.68
C ALA A 108 -7.67 -6.10 12.82
N GLU A 109 -8.71 -6.63 13.47
CA GLU A 109 -9.88 -7.18 12.79
C GLU A 109 -10.76 -6.10 12.16
N GLU A 110 -10.93 -4.96 12.85
CA GLU A 110 -11.70 -3.82 12.36
C GLU A 110 -11.00 -3.16 11.16
N ALA A 111 -9.69 -2.93 11.27
CA ALA A 111 -8.88 -2.39 10.18
C ALA A 111 -8.93 -3.31 8.95
N GLN A 112 -8.75 -4.63 9.14
CA GLN A 112 -8.85 -5.59 8.05
C GLN A 112 -10.23 -5.56 7.40
N LYS A 113 -11.30 -5.55 8.20
CA LYS A 113 -12.68 -5.53 7.69
C LYS A 113 -12.95 -4.27 6.86
N LEU A 114 -12.51 -3.11 7.34
CA LEU A 114 -12.62 -1.84 6.62
C LEU A 114 -11.86 -1.88 5.29
N ILE A 115 -10.58 -2.30 5.32
CA ILE A 115 -9.74 -2.37 4.12
C ILE A 115 -10.36 -3.30 3.08
N VAL A 116 -10.77 -4.51 3.47
CA VAL A 116 -11.35 -5.50 2.55
C VAL A 116 -12.67 -5.01 1.97
N ALA A 117 -13.55 -4.43 2.80
CA ALA A 117 -14.85 -3.94 2.36
C ALA A 117 -14.75 -2.77 1.37
N SER A 118 -13.74 -1.90 1.54
CA SER A 118 -13.50 -0.74 0.67
C SER A 118 -12.60 -1.04 -0.53
N SER A 119 -12.11 -2.28 -0.67
CA SER A 119 -11.14 -2.65 -1.71
C SER A 119 -11.81 -3.07 -3.02
N ASN A 120 -11.28 -2.57 -4.13
CA ASN A 120 -11.63 -2.97 -5.50
C ASN A 120 -10.41 -3.60 -6.19
N PRO A 121 -10.59 -4.56 -7.11
CA PRO A 121 -9.49 -5.02 -7.95
C PRO A 121 -8.82 -3.85 -8.69
N THR A 122 -7.48 -3.85 -8.76
CA THR A 122 -6.70 -2.79 -9.43
C THR A 122 -5.61 -3.38 -10.30
N ASP A 123 -5.26 -2.69 -11.39
CA ASP A 123 -4.13 -3.06 -12.24
C ASP A 123 -2.83 -2.52 -11.62
N PRO A 124 -1.87 -3.38 -11.22
CA PRO A 124 -0.62 -2.92 -10.63
C PRO A 124 0.22 -2.05 -11.58
N ALA A 125 0.02 -2.15 -12.91
CA ALA A 125 0.72 -1.31 -13.87
C ALA A 125 0.42 0.19 -13.67
N LEU A 126 -0.71 0.53 -13.04
CA LEU A 126 -1.06 1.90 -12.65
C LEU A 126 0.01 2.53 -11.77
N TYR A 127 0.54 1.79 -10.79
CA TYR A 127 1.54 2.30 -9.83
C TYR A 127 2.99 2.24 -10.35
N VAL A 128 3.21 1.63 -11.52
CA VAL A 128 4.54 1.49 -12.15
C VAL A 128 4.76 2.52 -13.27
N LYS A 129 3.69 2.87 -13.99
CA LYS A 129 3.77 3.80 -15.13
C LYS A 129 4.12 5.20 -14.64
N ARG A 130 5.11 5.82 -15.31
CA ARG A 130 5.59 7.20 -15.04
C ARG A 130 4.48 8.25 -15.06
N GLU A 131 3.40 8.01 -15.79
CA GLU A 131 2.28 8.96 -15.94
C GLU A 131 1.35 9.01 -14.71
N PHE A 132 1.57 8.17 -13.71
CA PHE A 132 0.88 8.25 -12.42
C PHE A 132 1.46 9.33 -11.49
N THR A 133 2.67 9.79 -11.80
CA THR A 133 3.58 10.42 -10.85
C THR A 133 4.40 11.48 -11.58
N SER A 134 3.92 12.73 -11.51
CA SER A 134 4.55 13.93 -12.10
C SER A 134 4.63 13.97 -13.63
N ARG A 135 3.52 14.32 -14.29
CA ARG A 135 3.50 15.33 -15.37
C ARG A 135 2.20 16.13 -15.31
N MET A 136 2.31 17.39 -14.84
CA MET A 136 1.84 18.51 -15.65
C MET A 136 2.72 18.58 -16.90
#